data_AF-A0A836W3M6-F1
#
_entry.id   AF-A0A836W3M6-F1
#
_cell.length_a   1.000
_cell.length_b   1.000
_cell.length_c   1.000
_cell.angle_alpha   90.00
_cell.angle_beta   90.00
_cell.angle_gamma   90.00
#
_symmetry.space_group_name_H-M   'P 1'
#
loop_
_entity.id
_entity.type
_entity.pdbx_description
1 polymer ?
#
loop_
_entity_poly.entity_id
_entity_poly.type
_entity_poly.pdbx_seq_one_letter_code
_entity_poly.pdbx_strand_id
1 'polypeptide(L)' 'MRIESYQFGRITVDGKTYHSDIIIYPDRIVSSWWRGEGHYLKKVDIEEILKM' A
#
# COMPACT_ATOMS: atom_id res chain seq x y z
N MET A 1 3.70 13.56 0.52
CA MET A 1 3.51 12.39 1.39
C MET A 1 4.82 12.05 2.08
N ARG A 2 4.82 11.94 3.41
CA ARG A 2 5.99 11.62 4.23
C ARG A 2 5.74 10.29 4.93
N ILE A 3 6.67 9.34 4.81
CA ILE A 3 6.68 8.12 5.62
C ILE A 3 7.41 8.47 6.92
N GLU A 4 6.71 8.49 8.05
CA GLU A 4 7.32 8.80 9.35
C GLU A 4 7.97 7.59 9.99
N SER A 5 7.36 6.41 9.85
CA SER A 5 7.90 5.18 10.45
C SER A 5 7.43 3.92 9.73
N TYR A 6 8.26 2.88 9.79
CA TYR A 6 7.95 1.54 9.29
C TYR A 6 8.49 0.49 10.26
N GLN A 7 7.66 -0.51 10.54
CA GLN A 7 8.01 -1.73 11.26
C GLN A 7 7.16 -2.88 10.70
N PHE A 8 7.52 -4.11 11.03
CA PHE A 8 6.73 -5.27 10.60
C PHE A 8 5.25 -5.12 11.01
N GLY A 9 4.36 -5.17 10.02
CA GLY A 9 2.91 -5.02 10.21
C GLY A 9 2.41 -3.63 10.60
N ARG A 10 3.25 -2.57 10.52
CA ARG A 10 2.81 -1.20 10.80
C ARG A 10 3.61 -0.15 10.03
N ILE A 11 2.92 0.77 9.37
CA ILE A 11 3.51 1.94 8.70
C ILE A 11 2.74 3.20 9.09
N THR A 12 3.44 4.31 9.33
CA THR A 12 2.83 5.63 9.53
C THR A 12 3.20 6.53 8.36
N VAL A 13 2.18 7.11 7.73
CA VAL A 13 2.31 8.01 6.58
C VAL A 13 1.40 9.23 6.79
N ASP A 14 1.98 10.43 6.70
CA ASP A 14 1.30 11.71 6.97
C ASP A 14 0.50 11.70 8.28
N GLY A 15 1.10 11.14 9.34
CA GLY A 15 0.51 11.03 10.69
C GLY A 15 -0.56 9.95 10.83
N LYS A 16 -0.93 9.23 9.77
CA LYS A 16 -1.90 8.12 9.82
C LYS A 16 -1.19 6.77 9.83
N THR A 17 -1.57 5.91 10.77
CA THR A 17 -1.00 4.57 10.93
C THR A 17 -1.86 3.52 10.26
N TYR A 18 -1.22 2.60 9.53
CA TYR A 18 -1.82 1.47 8.87
C TYR A 18 -1.21 0.16 9.39
N HIS A 19 -2.05 -0.86 9.50
CA HIS A 19 -1.68 -2.21 9.95
C HIS A 19 -1.86 -3.28 8.86
N SER A 20 -2.16 -2.82 7.65
CA SER A 20 -2.39 -3.65 6.47
C SER A 20 -1.60 -3.06 5.31
N ASP A 21 -1.47 -3.85 4.25
CA ASP A 21 -0.77 -3.41 3.05
C ASP A 21 -1.50 -2.23 2.40
N ILE A 22 -0.71 -1.24 1.96
CA ILE A 22 -1.21 -0.03 1.31
C ILE A 22 -0.49 0.21 0.00
N ILE A 23 -1.15 0.91 -0.93
CA ILE A 23 -0.49 1.48 -2.12
C ILE A 23 -0.36 2.99 -1.90
N ILE A 24 0.85 3.52 -2.11
CA ILE A 24 1.17 4.94 -1.98
C ILE A 24 1.36 5.53 -3.38
N TYR A 25 0.55 6.54 -3.73
CA TYR A 25 0.70 7.37 -4.92
C TYR A 25 1.22 8.77 -4.54
N PRO A 26 1.67 9.61 -5.49
CA PRO A 26 2.08 10.98 -5.17
C PRO A 26 0.99 11.83 -4.50
N ASP A 27 -0.28 11.59 -4.83
CA ASP A 27 -1.45 12.38 -4.43
C ASP A 27 -2.37 11.68 -3.40
N ARG A 28 -2.29 10.34 -3.25
CA ARG A 28 -3.22 9.57 -2.41
C ARG A 28 -2.66 8.25 -1.90
N ILE A 29 -3.33 7.68 -0.90
CA ILE A 29 -3.07 6.33 -0.38
C ILE A 29 -4.31 5.45 -0.61
N VAL A 30 -4.11 4.24 -1.12
CA VAL A 30 -5.12 3.18 -1.13
C VAL A 30 -4.82 2.22 0.01
N SER A 31 -5.65 2.25 1.06
CA SER A 31 -5.47 1.42 2.25
C SER A 31 -6.29 0.13 2.27
N SER A 32 -7.12 -0.09 1.25
CA SER A 32 -7.95 -1.29 1.08
C SER A 32 -7.35 -2.24 0.04
N TRP A 33 -6.02 -2.27 -0.09
CA TRP A 33 -5.36 -3.12 -1.07
C TRP A 33 -5.33 -4.56 -0.57
N TRP A 34 -5.81 -5.47 -1.42
CA TRP A 34 -5.85 -6.89 -1.13
C TRP A 34 -5.17 -7.66 -2.26
N ARG A 35 -4.24 -8.55 -1.91
CA ARG A 35 -3.63 -9.47 -2.87
C ARG A 35 -4.39 -10.77 -2.88
N GLY A 36 -4.49 -11.39 -4.06
CA GLY A 36 -5.04 -12.75 -4.18
C GLY A 36 -4.20 -13.81 -3.46
N GLU A 37 -2.91 -13.56 -3.24
CA GLU A 37 -1.97 -14.50 -2.62
C GLU A 37 -0.87 -13.78 -1.81
N GLY A 38 -0.44 -14.39 -0.71
CA GLY A 38 0.72 -13.93 0.06
C GLY A 38 2.03 -14.31 -0.66
N HIS A 39 3.06 -13.46 -0.58
CA HIS A 39 4.38 -13.71 -1.17
C HIS A 39 4.45 -13.90 -2.70
N TYR A 40 3.32 -13.76 -3.42
CA TYR A 40 3.29 -13.82 -4.87
C TYR A 40 2.41 -12.70 -5.42
N LEU A 41 3.05 -11.69 -6.02
CA LEU A 41 2.38 -10.53 -6.61
C LEU A 41 1.97 -10.83 -8.05
N LYS A 42 0.67 -10.86 -8.33
CA LYS A 42 0.11 -11.10 -9.67
C LYS A 42 -0.17 -9.77 -10.36
N LYS A 43 -0.18 -9.78 -11.70
CA LYS A 43 -0.54 -8.61 -12.51
C LYS A 43 -1.89 -8.02 -12.10
N VAL A 44 -2.89 -8.88 -11.82
CA VAL A 44 -4.23 -8.47 -11.40
C VAL A 44 -4.23 -7.69 -10.07
N ASP A 45 -3.27 -7.93 -9.18
CA ASP A 45 -3.18 -7.23 -7.89
C ASP A 45 -2.75 -5.76 -8.05
N ILE A 46 -2.17 -5.40 -9.20
CA ILE A 46 -1.63 -4.06 -9.50
C ILE A 46 -2.14 -3.49 -10.81
N GLU A 47 -3.13 -4.11 -11.46
CA GLU A 47 -3.56 -3.73 -12.81
C GLU A 47 -4.06 -2.29 -12.87
N GLU A 48 -4.73 -1.82 -11.82
CA GLU A 48 -5.17 -0.42 -11.70
C GLU A 48 -4.01 0.58 -11.61
N ILE A 49 -2.86 0.16 -11.04
CA ILE A 49 -1.65 1.00 -11.01
C ILE A 49 -1.05 1.12 -12.41
N LEU A 50 -1.10 0.05 -13.22
CA LEU A 50 -0.50 0.00 -14.55
C LEU A 50 -1.28 0.78 -15.62
N LYS A 51 -2.51 1.21 -15.33
CA LYS A 51 -3.36 1.99 -16.26
C LYS A 51 -3.13 3.51 -16.16
N MET A 52 -2.24 3.95 -15.27
CA MET A 52 -1.88 5.37 -15.10
C MET A 52 -0.99 5.91 -16.20
#